data_AF-A0AAN6LP31-F1
#
_entry.id   AF-A0AAN6LP31-F1
#
_cell.length_a   1.000
_cell.length_b   1.000
_cell.length_c   1.000
_cell.angle_alpha   90.00
_cell.angle_beta   90.00
_cell.angle_gamma   90.00
#
_symmetry.space_group_name_H-M   'P 1'
#
loop_
_entity.id
_entity.type
_entity.pdbx_description
1 polymer ?
#
loop_
_entity_poly.entity_id
_entity_poly.type
_entity_poly.pdbx_seq_one_letter_code
_entity_poly.pdbx_strand_id
1 'polypeptide(L)'
;MRLVAERLNYSAHSLYIASFQLLLFGYTDIRAGSAASGQMSSWMIQSLSNLDLELSSGDDATRCDIDPTLWRDKHIPETAVPSFETCNMSRRYEFEILLGLQCKHDGKAGRVSVVQLRVPVKIGSGLSPARTVEAVRMAEIPIRLANEVGEAVERTPSPRGTNEKEEFSAPPTYEEAITSYKDERRNQDPRKDTDYKQPFKFS
;
A
#
# COMPACT_ATOMS: atom_id res chain seq x y z
N MET A 1 -8.38 -18.26 -4.64
CA MET A 1 -9.73 -17.66 -4.80
C MET A 1 -10.50 -18.46 -5.84
N ARG A 2 -11.78 -18.73 -5.61
CA ARG A 2 -12.69 -19.39 -6.56
C ARG A 2 -13.95 -18.53 -6.67
N LEU A 3 -14.30 -18.13 -7.90
CA LEU A 3 -15.52 -17.39 -8.18
C LEU A 3 -16.48 -18.30 -8.93
N VAL A 4 -17.74 -18.30 -8.49
CA VAL A 4 -18.78 -19.15 -9.04
C VAL A 4 -20.00 -18.29 -9.36
N ALA A 5 -20.50 -18.42 -10.58
CA ALA A 5 -21.79 -17.86 -10.96
C ALA A 5 -22.84 -18.98 -10.91
N GLU A 6 -23.96 -18.72 -10.23
CA GLU A 6 -25.09 -19.64 -10.15
C GLU A 6 -26.33 -18.97 -10.73
N ARG A 7 -27.00 -19.68 -11.64
CA ARG A 7 -28.23 -19.26 -12.28
C ARG A 7 -29.40 -19.71 -11.42
N LEU A 8 -30.14 -18.73 -10.91
CA LEU A 8 -31.28 -18.99 -10.02
C LEU A 8 -32.61 -19.16 -10.76
N ASN A 9 -32.72 -18.64 -12.00
CA ASN A 9 -33.95 -18.67 -12.78
C ASN A 9 -33.69 -19.23 -14.18
N TYR A 10 -34.65 -19.98 -14.71
CA TYR A 10 -34.59 -20.45 -16.09
C TYR A 10 -34.67 -19.28 -17.08
N SER A 11 -33.74 -19.23 -18.03
CA SER A 11 -33.74 -18.26 -19.12
C SER A 11 -33.03 -18.84 -20.34
N ALA A 12 -33.59 -18.64 -21.53
CA ALA A 12 -32.99 -19.07 -22.80
C ALA A 12 -31.83 -18.17 -23.27
N HIS A 13 -31.29 -17.32 -22.38
CA HIS A 13 -30.24 -16.37 -22.71
C HIS A 13 -28.89 -16.96 -22.30
N SER A 14 -27.89 -16.86 -23.17
CA SER A 14 -26.51 -17.16 -22.80
C SER A 14 -25.95 -16.02 -21.95
N LEU A 15 -25.14 -16.35 -20.94
CA LEU A 15 -24.50 -15.40 -20.03
C LEU A 15 -23.02 -15.26 -20.39
N TYR A 16 -22.54 -14.02 -20.50
CA TYR A 16 -21.16 -13.69 -20.83
C TYR A 16 -20.54 -12.80 -19.77
N ILE A 17 -19.22 -12.91 -19.59
CA ILE A 17 -18.41 -11.90 -18.90
C ILE A 17 -17.99 -10.86 -19.91
N ALA A 18 -18.41 -9.61 -19.68
CA ALA A 18 -18.07 -8.43 -20.47
C ALA A 18 -16.87 -7.66 -19.90
N SER A 19 -16.67 -7.71 -18.58
CA SER A 19 -15.52 -7.08 -17.92
C SER A 19 -15.17 -7.77 -16.61
N PHE A 20 -13.89 -7.67 -16.23
CA PHE A 20 -13.37 -8.17 -14.96
C PHE A 20 -12.35 -7.17 -14.41
N GLN A 21 -12.56 -6.70 -13.19
CA GLN A 21 -11.60 -5.87 -12.47
C GLN A 21 -11.30 -6.47 -11.11
N LEU A 22 -10.04 -6.45 -10.73
CA LEU A 22 -9.55 -6.89 -9.43
C LEU A 22 -8.69 -5.78 -8.84
N LEU A 23 -9.18 -5.20 -7.74
CA LEU A 23 -8.49 -4.18 -6.97
C LEU A 23 -8.14 -4.73 -5.59
N LEU A 24 -7.00 -4.31 -5.07
CA LEU A 24 -6.60 -4.54 -3.70
C LEU A 24 -6.76 -3.24 -2.93
N PHE A 25 -7.45 -3.27 -1.81
CA PHE A 25 -7.54 -2.17 -0.85
C PHE A 25 -6.79 -2.53 0.42
N GLY A 26 -5.95 -1.63 0.89
CA GLY A 26 -5.20 -1.74 2.13
C GLY A 26 -5.65 -0.66 3.10
N TYR A 27 -5.89 -1.06 4.35
CA TYR A 27 -6.24 -0.18 5.44
C TYR A 27 -5.15 -0.28 6.50
N THR A 28 -4.62 0.86 6.92
CA THR A 28 -3.65 0.96 8.00
C THR A 28 -4.24 1.83 9.10
N ASP A 29 -4.52 1.21 10.23
CA ASP A 29 -5.00 1.90 11.41
C ASP A 29 -3.82 2.11 12.36
N ILE A 30 -3.58 3.34 12.78
CA ILE A 30 -2.48 3.76 13.65
C ILE A 30 -3.08 4.38 14.92
N ARG A 31 -2.58 3.96 16.08
CA ARG A 31 -2.97 4.47 17.40
C ARG A 31 -1.74 4.97 18.14
N ALA A 32 -1.79 6.19 18.66
CA ALA A 32 -0.73 6.78 19.47
C ALA A 32 -1.33 7.55 20.64
N GLY A 33 -1.33 6.95 21.84
CA GLY A 33 -2.03 7.49 22.99
C GLY A 33 -3.54 7.59 22.73
N SER A 34 -4.09 8.80 22.80
CA SER A 34 -5.50 9.08 22.45
C SER A 34 -5.73 9.37 20.96
N ALA A 35 -4.67 9.55 20.17
CA ALA A 35 -4.78 9.83 18.75
C ALA A 35 -4.99 8.53 17.95
N ALA A 36 -5.91 8.57 16.98
CA ALA A 36 -6.15 7.50 16.03
C ALA A 36 -6.13 8.07 14.60
N SER A 37 -5.48 7.38 13.68
CA SER A 37 -5.45 7.73 12.26
C SER A 37 -5.64 6.48 11.40
N GLY A 38 -6.48 6.60 10.37
CA GLY A 38 -6.69 5.55 9.38
C GLY A 38 -6.15 6.02 8.03
N GLN A 39 -5.28 5.23 7.42
CA GLN A 39 -4.80 5.45 6.06
C GLN A 39 -5.33 4.35 5.15
N MET A 40 -5.85 4.74 3.99
CA MET A 40 -6.30 3.84 2.94
C MET A 40 -5.32 3.89 1.76
N SER A 41 -5.05 2.74 1.16
CA SER A 41 -4.24 2.59 -0.05
C SER A 41 -4.94 1.63 -1.01
N SER A 42 -4.75 1.80 -2.32
CA SER A 42 -5.40 0.98 -3.33
C SER A 42 -4.45 0.63 -4.47
N TRP A 43 -4.55 -0.59 -4.97
CA TRP A 43 -3.79 -1.07 -6.12
C TRP A 43 -4.71 -1.75 -7.12
N MET A 44 -4.59 -1.39 -8.40
CA MET A 44 -5.23 -2.12 -9.49
C MET A 44 -4.38 -3.35 -9.82
N ILE A 45 -4.90 -4.55 -9.59
CA ILE A 45 -4.21 -5.82 -9.88
C ILE A 45 -4.48 -6.26 -11.31
N GLN A 46 -5.74 -6.16 -11.75
CA GLN A 46 -6.16 -6.52 -13.09
C GLN A 46 -7.35 -5.68 -13.53
N SER A 47 -7.33 -5.22 -14.77
CA SER A 47 -8.48 -4.59 -15.43
C SER A 47 -8.62 -5.18 -16.82
N LEU A 48 -9.76 -5.80 -17.09
CA LEU A 48 -10.11 -6.39 -18.38
C LEU A 48 -11.48 -5.87 -18.78
N SER A 49 -11.58 -5.37 -20.00
CA SER A 49 -12.81 -4.86 -20.62
C SER A 49 -12.98 -5.48 -21.99
N ASN A 50 -14.18 -5.33 -22.56
CA ASN A 50 -14.54 -5.88 -23.87
C ASN A 50 -14.28 -7.39 -23.95
N LEU A 51 -14.51 -8.09 -22.85
CA LEU A 51 -14.47 -9.54 -22.81
C LEU A 51 -15.71 -10.09 -23.51
N ASP A 52 -15.56 -11.25 -24.15
CA ASP A 52 -16.67 -12.00 -24.72
C ASP A 52 -16.58 -13.47 -24.33
N LEU A 53 -16.44 -13.69 -23.02
CA LEU A 53 -16.25 -15.02 -22.43
C LEU A 53 -17.61 -15.59 -22.05
N GLU A 54 -18.05 -16.64 -22.74
CA GLU A 54 -19.30 -17.33 -22.39
C GLU A 54 -19.14 -18.08 -21.07
N LEU A 55 -20.00 -17.79 -20.10
CA LEU A 55 -20.06 -18.50 -18.82
C LEU A 55 -21.00 -19.68 -18.85
N SER A 56 -22.17 -19.49 -19.46
CA SER A 56 -23.21 -20.51 -19.51
C SER A 56 -24.04 -20.33 -20.76
N SER A 57 -24.25 -21.43 -21.48
CA SER A 57 -25.25 -21.48 -22.55
C SER A 57 -26.66 -21.55 -21.96
N GLY A 58 -27.67 -21.18 -22.75
CA GLY A 58 -29.06 -21.03 -22.31
C GLY A 58 -29.66 -22.25 -21.60
N ASP A 59 -29.18 -23.47 -21.88
CA ASP A 59 -29.84 -24.71 -21.46
C ASP A 59 -29.02 -25.59 -20.47
N ASP A 60 -27.71 -25.34 -20.34
CA ASP A 60 -26.80 -26.44 -19.95
C ASP A 60 -26.17 -26.32 -18.55
N ALA A 61 -26.08 -25.12 -17.96
CA ALA A 61 -25.31 -24.94 -16.72
C ALA A 61 -25.99 -24.04 -15.69
N THR A 62 -26.46 -24.65 -14.59
CA THR A 62 -26.96 -23.95 -13.40
C THR A 62 -25.84 -23.27 -12.62
N ARG A 63 -24.60 -23.79 -12.67
CA ARG A 63 -23.49 -23.30 -11.86
C ARG A 63 -22.18 -23.41 -12.63
N CYS A 64 -21.48 -22.28 -12.78
CA CYS A 64 -20.29 -22.17 -13.61
C CYS A 64 -19.13 -21.56 -12.81
N ASP A 65 -17.98 -22.20 -12.89
CA ASP A 65 -16.73 -21.63 -12.39
C ASP A 65 -16.22 -20.56 -13.35
N ILE A 66 -15.91 -19.38 -12.81
CA ILE A 66 -15.28 -18.34 -13.61
C ILE A 66 -13.81 -18.72 -13.82
N ASP A 67 -13.32 -18.57 -15.05
CA ASP A 67 -11.95 -18.95 -15.41
C ASP A 67 -10.93 -18.24 -14.49
N PRO A 68 -10.18 -19.00 -13.66
CA PRO A 68 -9.19 -18.43 -12.77
C PRO A 68 -8.00 -17.79 -13.48
N THR A 69 -7.77 -18.04 -14.78
CA THR A 69 -6.70 -17.37 -15.54
C THR A 69 -6.86 -15.84 -15.56
N LEU A 70 -8.09 -15.34 -15.33
CA LEU A 70 -8.39 -13.92 -15.19
C LEU A 70 -7.63 -13.24 -14.02
N TRP A 71 -7.21 -14.00 -13.00
CA TRP A 71 -6.49 -13.47 -11.83
C TRP A 71 -5.31 -14.30 -11.31
N ARG A 72 -5.16 -15.57 -11.72
CA ARG A 72 -4.21 -16.52 -11.11
C ARG A 72 -2.75 -16.09 -11.21
N ASP A 73 -2.36 -15.56 -12.36
CA ASP A 73 -0.95 -15.26 -12.67
C ASP A 73 -0.59 -13.80 -12.38
N LYS A 74 -1.41 -13.10 -11.58
CA LYS A 74 -1.23 -11.69 -11.25
C LYS A 74 -0.54 -11.56 -9.91
N HIS A 75 0.60 -10.89 -9.93
CA HIS A 75 1.36 -10.61 -8.72
C HIS A 75 0.76 -9.41 -7.98
N ILE A 76 0.76 -9.51 -6.65
CA ILE A 76 0.48 -8.36 -5.80
C ILE A 76 1.67 -7.38 -5.94
N PRO A 77 1.43 -6.07 -6.09
CA PRO A 77 2.50 -5.08 -6.14
C PRO A 77 3.42 -5.17 -4.91
N GLU A 78 4.73 -5.03 -5.13
CA GLU A 78 5.72 -5.07 -4.05
C GLU A 78 5.55 -3.93 -3.02
N THR A 79 4.87 -2.85 -3.41
CA THR A 79 4.51 -1.74 -2.51
C THR A 79 3.40 -2.13 -1.51
N ALA A 80 2.71 -3.24 -1.71
CA ALA A 80 1.76 -3.78 -0.75
C ALA A 80 2.50 -4.55 0.35
N VAL A 81 2.76 -3.86 1.47
CA VAL A 81 3.39 -4.44 2.66
C VAL A 81 2.56 -5.63 3.20
N PRO A 82 3.17 -6.69 3.77
CA PRO A 82 2.43 -7.78 4.39
C PRO A 82 1.40 -7.32 5.43
N SER A 83 0.37 -8.13 5.65
CA SER A 83 -0.56 -7.93 6.76
C SER A 83 0.15 -8.11 8.10
N PHE A 84 -0.07 -7.19 9.02
CA PHE A 84 0.48 -7.28 10.38
C PHE A 84 -0.48 -6.64 11.37
N GLU A 85 -0.28 -6.99 12.63
CA GLU A 85 -0.97 -6.41 13.76
C GLU A 85 0.04 -6.25 14.90
N THR A 86 0.19 -5.03 15.38
CA THR A 86 0.96 -4.68 16.57
C THR A 86 0.04 -4.00 17.58
N CYS A 87 0.56 -3.68 18.77
CA CYS A 87 -0.24 -3.00 19.81
C CYS A 87 -0.78 -1.63 19.37
N ASN A 88 -0.14 -0.98 18.40
CA ASN A 88 -0.39 0.40 18.03
C ASN A 88 -0.64 0.59 16.53
N MET A 89 -0.53 -0.46 15.71
CA MET A 89 -0.75 -0.36 14.27
C MET A 89 -1.25 -1.69 13.70
N SER A 90 -2.25 -1.64 12.82
CA SER A 90 -2.73 -2.82 12.11
C SER A 90 -2.87 -2.54 10.62
N ARG A 91 -2.47 -3.50 9.78
CA ARG A 91 -2.62 -3.42 8.34
C ARG A 91 -3.41 -4.61 7.79
N ARG A 92 -4.58 -4.32 7.25
CA ARG A 92 -5.54 -5.30 6.71
C ARG A 92 -5.86 -5.01 5.26
N TYR A 93 -6.27 -6.05 4.52
CA TYR A 93 -6.54 -5.94 3.09
C TYR A 93 -7.89 -6.54 2.70
N GLU A 94 -8.46 -6.00 1.64
CA GLU A 94 -9.66 -6.51 0.97
C GLU A 94 -9.40 -6.53 -0.53
N PHE A 95 -9.77 -7.62 -1.21
CA PHE A 95 -9.94 -7.58 -2.66
C PHE A 95 -11.33 -7.06 -2.98
N GLU A 96 -11.41 -6.16 -3.95
CA GLU A 96 -12.64 -5.77 -4.62
C GLU A 96 -12.65 -6.32 -6.04
N ILE A 97 -13.69 -7.07 -6.36
CA ILE A 97 -13.87 -7.74 -7.64
C ILE A 97 -15.10 -7.13 -8.30
N LEU A 98 -14.92 -6.50 -9.46
CA LEU A 98 -16.02 -6.01 -10.28
C LEU A 98 -16.15 -6.91 -11.50
N LEU A 99 -17.30 -7.57 -11.63
CA LEU A 99 -17.61 -8.47 -12.73
C LEU A 99 -18.76 -7.89 -13.56
N GLY A 100 -18.47 -7.50 -14.80
CA GLY A 100 -19.49 -7.13 -15.77
C GLY A 100 -20.05 -8.37 -16.44
N LEU A 101 -21.35 -8.58 -16.30
CA LEU A 101 -22.11 -9.69 -16.86
C LEU A 101 -23.07 -9.19 -17.93
N GLN A 102 -23.22 -9.91 -19.02
CA GLN A 102 -24.11 -9.57 -20.12
C GLN A 102 -24.87 -10.80 -20.59
N CYS A 103 -26.19 -10.69 -20.71
CA CYS A 103 -27.01 -11.71 -21.35
C CYS A 103 -27.04 -11.46 -22.86
N LYS A 104 -26.94 -12.53 -23.66
CA LYS A 104 -27.15 -12.49 -25.11
C LYS A 104 -28.21 -13.51 -25.52
N HIS A 105 -29.02 -13.14 -26.51
CA HIS A 105 -30.03 -14.03 -27.10
C HIS A 105 -30.20 -13.68 -28.58
N ASP A 106 -30.18 -14.69 -29.44
CA ASP A 106 -30.30 -14.55 -30.91
C ASP A 106 -29.35 -13.49 -31.51
N GLY A 107 -28.09 -13.49 -31.06
CA GLY A 107 -27.06 -12.54 -31.50
C GLY A 107 -27.24 -11.11 -31.00
N LYS A 108 -28.30 -10.81 -30.23
CA LYS A 108 -28.52 -9.50 -29.62
C LYS A 108 -27.97 -9.50 -28.19
N ALA A 109 -27.12 -8.52 -27.91
CA ALA A 109 -26.55 -8.33 -26.59
C ALA A 109 -27.41 -7.38 -25.75
N GLY A 110 -27.76 -7.80 -24.54
CA GLY A 110 -28.47 -6.99 -23.57
C GLY A 110 -27.55 -5.95 -22.89
N ARG A 111 -28.08 -5.29 -21.87
CA ARG A 111 -27.30 -4.38 -21.03
C ARG A 111 -26.27 -5.16 -20.19
N VAL A 112 -25.09 -4.57 -19.99
CA VAL A 112 -24.09 -5.07 -19.04
C VAL A 112 -24.50 -4.68 -17.62
N SER A 113 -24.60 -5.68 -16.74
CA SER A 113 -24.84 -5.53 -15.30
C SER A 113 -23.54 -5.82 -14.55
N VAL A 114 -23.16 -4.94 -13.62
CA VAL A 114 -21.92 -5.10 -12.85
C VAL A 114 -22.24 -5.61 -11.44
N VAL A 115 -21.56 -6.67 -11.04
CA VAL A 115 -21.58 -7.21 -9.68
C VAL A 115 -20.26 -6.88 -8.99
N GLN A 116 -20.33 -6.38 -7.76
CA GLN A 116 -19.18 -6.03 -6.94
C GLN A 116 -19.09 -6.97 -5.74
N LEU A 117 -17.93 -7.58 -5.53
CA LEU A 117 -17.65 -8.46 -4.39
C LEU A 117 -16.46 -7.89 -3.61
N ARG A 118 -16.58 -7.80 -2.29
CA ARG A 118 -15.47 -7.44 -1.39
C ARG A 118 -15.13 -8.62 -0.49
N VAL A 119 -13.87 -9.04 -0.51
CA VAL A 119 -13.40 -10.22 0.21
C VAL A 119 -12.16 -9.88 1.03
N PRO A 120 -12.16 -10.09 2.35
CA PRO A 120 -10.98 -9.85 3.17
C PRO A 120 -9.87 -10.85 2.82
N VAL A 121 -8.62 -10.37 2.76
CA VAL A 121 -7.45 -11.19 2.46
C VAL A 121 -6.28 -10.86 3.39
N LYS A 122 -5.41 -11.85 3.61
CA LYS A 122 -4.13 -11.67 4.29
C LYS A 122 -3.01 -11.74 3.27
N ILE A 123 -2.09 -10.79 3.32
CA ILE A 123 -0.90 -10.74 2.48
C ILE A 123 0.30 -11.18 3.31
N GLY A 124 1.07 -12.13 2.81
CA GLY A 124 2.31 -12.60 3.44
C GLY A 124 3.54 -12.20 2.63
N SER A 125 4.72 -12.25 3.25
CA SER A 125 6.02 -11.92 2.63
C SER A 125 6.55 -12.95 1.63
N GLY A 126 5.85 -14.06 1.41
CA GLY A 126 6.29 -15.14 0.51
C GLY A 126 7.49 -15.96 1.02
N LEU A 127 8.01 -15.66 2.22
CA LEU A 127 9.08 -16.43 2.86
C LEU A 127 8.49 -17.71 3.46
N SER A 128 8.90 -18.87 2.93
CA SER A 128 8.65 -20.14 3.60
C SER A 128 9.61 -20.29 4.79
N PRO A 129 9.23 -20.97 5.88
CA PRO A 129 10.09 -21.17 7.05
C PRO A 129 11.48 -21.73 6.69
N ALA A 130 11.56 -22.63 5.71
CA ALA A 130 12.82 -23.17 5.21
C ALA A 130 13.71 -22.12 4.52
N ARG A 131 13.10 -21.17 3.80
CA ARG A 131 13.82 -20.05 3.18
C ARG A 131 14.23 -18.99 4.20
N THR A 132 13.51 -18.86 5.32
CA THR A 132 13.87 -17.89 6.37
C THR A 132 15.22 -18.21 6.99
N VAL A 133 15.50 -19.47 7.33
CA VAL A 133 16.78 -19.85 7.94
C VAL A 133 17.95 -19.57 6.99
N GLU A 134 17.81 -19.91 5.71
CA GLU A 134 18.87 -19.70 4.73
C GLU A 134 19.04 -18.22 4.35
N ALA A 135 17.95 -17.47 4.21
CA ALA A 135 18.03 -16.04 3.92
C ALA A 135 18.64 -15.24 5.07
N VAL A 136 18.30 -15.58 6.33
CA VAL A 136 18.91 -14.95 7.52
C VAL A 136 20.39 -15.33 7.61
N ARG A 137 20.77 -16.57 7.29
CA ARG A 137 22.16 -17.02 7.26
C ARG A 137 22.99 -16.32 6.18
N MET A 138 22.40 -16.03 5.02
CA MET A 138 23.06 -15.30 3.94
C MET A 138 23.09 -13.78 4.16
N ALA A 139 22.21 -13.27 5.02
CA ALA A 139 22.10 -11.86 5.38
C ALA A 139 22.82 -11.53 6.70
N GLU A 140 23.90 -12.23 7.04
CA GLU A 140 24.84 -11.80 8.08
C GLU A 140 25.49 -10.47 7.65
N ILE A 141 24.75 -9.38 7.87
CA ILE A 141 25.27 -8.02 7.83
C ILE A 141 26.21 -7.94 9.03
N PRO A 142 27.53 -7.72 8.85
CA PRO A 142 28.42 -7.54 9.98
C PRO A 142 28.02 -6.25 10.70
N ILE A 143 27.35 -6.41 11.84
CA ILE A 143 27.20 -5.33 12.82
C ILE A 143 28.62 -5.05 13.32
N ARG A 144 29.30 -4.08 12.70
CA ARG A 144 30.54 -3.53 13.25
C ARG A 144 30.18 -2.81 14.54
N LEU A 145 30.34 -3.52 15.65
CA LEU A 145 30.31 -2.95 16.99
C LEU A 145 31.52 -2.01 17.09
N ALA A 146 31.28 -0.71 16.91
CA ALA A 146 32.30 0.32 17.06
C ALA A 146 32.63 0.51 18.54
N ASN A 147 33.49 -0.35 19.08
CA ASN A 147 34.12 -0.19 20.39
C ASN A 147 35.64 -0.30 20.23
N GLU A 148 36.31 0.77 19.78
CA GLU A 148 37.76 0.90 20.00
C GLU A 148 38.11 2.34 20.37
N VAL A 149 38.42 2.52 21.65
CA VAL A 149 39.13 3.66 22.23
C VAL A 149 40.63 3.36 22.13
N GLY A 150 41.43 4.30 21.63
CA GLY A 150 42.84 4.43 22.01
C GLY A 150 43.88 4.36 20.88
N GLU A 151 44.37 5.54 20.50
CA GLU A 151 45.77 5.87 20.21
C GLU A 151 46.55 5.28 19.00
N ALA A 152 46.85 6.22 18.09
CA ALA A 152 48.19 6.64 17.68
C ALA A 152 48.72 6.30 16.26
N VAL A 153 48.70 7.35 15.43
CA VAL A 153 49.85 7.95 14.70
C VAL A 153 50.36 7.28 13.40
N GLU A 154 50.26 8.10 12.34
CA GLU A 154 51.15 8.28 11.17
C GLU A 154 50.96 7.52 9.83
N ARG A 155 50.70 8.38 8.83
CA ARG A 155 51.26 8.47 7.45
C ARG A 155 50.35 8.11 6.27
N THR A 156 49.88 9.18 5.65
CA THR A 156 49.37 9.32 4.28
C THR A 156 50.45 9.03 3.21
N PRO A 157 50.07 8.77 1.95
CA PRO A 157 50.02 9.88 1.00
C PRO A 157 48.77 9.93 0.09
N SER A 158 48.45 11.16 -0.29
CA SER A 158 47.36 11.66 -1.13
C SER A 158 47.55 11.38 -2.63
N PRO A 159 46.50 11.54 -3.46
CA PRO A 159 46.62 12.55 -4.52
C PRO A 159 45.39 13.48 -4.66
N ARG A 160 45.64 14.76 -4.39
CA ARG A 160 45.32 15.99 -5.15
C ARG A 160 44.12 15.98 -6.15
N GLY A 161 43.13 16.85 -5.87
CA GLY A 161 42.15 17.36 -6.83
C GLY A 161 41.10 18.31 -6.20
N THR A 162 41.46 19.60 -6.07
CA THR A 162 40.65 20.85 -5.95
C THR A 162 39.13 20.75 -5.67
N ASN A 163 38.65 21.06 -4.46
CA ASN A 163 38.21 22.38 -3.94
C ASN A 163 36.75 22.75 -4.26
N GLU A 164 35.79 22.29 -3.45
CA GLU A 164 34.67 23.06 -2.85
C GLU A 164 34.31 22.32 -1.54
N LYS A 165 34.57 22.93 -0.37
CA LYS A 165 34.22 22.35 0.93
C LYS A 165 32.85 22.86 1.35
N GLU A 166 31.79 22.11 1.03
CA GLU A 166 30.59 22.15 1.84
C GLU A 166 30.91 21.44 3.16
N GLU A 167 31.13 22.23 4.20
CA GLU A 167 31.33 21.75 5.56
C GLU A 167 29.98 21.22 6.07
N PHE A 168 29.70 19.95 5.77
CA PHE A 168 28.60 19.22 6.41
C PHE A 168 28.93 19.12 7.90
N SER A 169 28.43 20.10 8.67
CA SER A 169 28.38 20.03 10.13
C SER A 169 27.79 18.69 10.52
N ALA A 170 28.44 17.99 11.45
CA ALA A 170 27.85 16.81 12.05
C ALA A 170 26.43 17.16 12.53
N PRO A 171 25.42 16.29 12.29
CA PRO A 171 24.09 16.52 12.82
C PRO A 171 24.20 16.65 14.35
N PRO A 172 23.39 17.53 14.96
CA PRO A 172 23.47 17.79 16.39
C PRO A 172 23.26 16.50 17.18
N THR A 173 23.96 16.41 18.29
CA THR A 173 23.79 15.30 19.23
C THR A 173 22.38 15.37 19.81
N TYR A 174 21.81 14.23 20.22
CA TYR A 174 20.47 14.15 20.82
C TYR A 174 20.24 15.17 21.95
N GLU A 175 21.26 15.39 22.79
CA GLU A 175 21.22 16.35 23.90
C GLU A 175 21.19 17.81 23.42
N GLU A 176 21.89 18.12 22.33
CA GLU A 176 21.93 19.46 21.72
C GLU A 176 20.60 19.80 21.04
N ALA A 177 19.98 18.82 20.37
CA ALA A 177 18.66 18.99 19.75
C ALA A 177 17.55 19.25 20.80
N ILE A 178 17.59 18.56 21.94
CA ILE A 178 16.61 18.80 23.02
C ILE A 178 16.76 20.21 23.61
N THR A 179 17.99 20.71 23.67
CA THR A 179 18.29 22.04 24.21
C THR A 179 17.83 23.13 23.24
N SER A 180 18.05 22.96 21.93
CA SER A 180 17.57 23.90 20.91
C SER A 180 16.05 24.03 20.90
N TYR A 181 15.30 22.92 21.05
CA TYR A 181 13.84 22.96 21.14
C TYR A 181 13.33 23.74 22.36
N LYS A 182 14.08 23.74 23.47
CA LYS A 182 13.71 24.50 24.69
C LYS A 182 14.01 25.99 24.56
N ASP A 183 15.09 26.35 23.87
CA ASP A 183 15.46 27.74 23.64
C ASP A 183 14.57 28.43 22.59
N GLU A 184 14.15 27.71 21.53
CA GLU A 184 13.17 28.23 20.56
C GLU A 184 11.82 28.54 21.22
N ARG A 185 11.37 27.68 22.14
CA ARG A 185 10.16 27.89 22.94
C ARG A 185 10.26 29.08 23.89
N ARG A 186 11.47 29.43 24.34
CA ARG A 186 11.72 30.56 25.24
C ARG A 186 11.76 31.90 24.48
N ASN A 187 12.17 31.89 23.21
CA ASN A 187 12.27 33.09 22.37
C ASN A 187 10.96 33.49 21.66
N GLN A 188 9.90 32.67 21.71
CA GLN A 188 8.56 33.06 21.28
C GLN A 188 7.75 33.62 22.47
N ASP A 189 8.05 34.86 22.85
CA ASP A 189 7.17 35.66 23.72
C ASP A 189 6.09 36.34 22.85
N PRO A 190 4.79 36.02 23.01
CA PRO A 190 3.72 36.55 22.16
C PRO A 190 3.37 38.03 22.41
N ARG A 191 4.29 38.87 22.92
CA ARG A 191 4.04 40.28 23.25
C ARG A 191 4.75 41.31 22.38
N LYS A 192 5.17 40.96 21.16
CA LYS A 192 5.72 41.92 20.20
C LYS A 192 5.21 41.66 18.78
N ASP A 193 3.92 41.87 18.57
CA ASP A 193 3.39 42.25 17.26
C ASP A 193 1.99 42.85 17.45
N THR A 194 1.96 44.11 17.88
CA THR A 194 0.77 44.95 17.79
C THR A 194 1.18 46.29 17.19
N ASP A 195 1.20 46.36 15.87
CA ASP A 195 1.05 47.64 15.18
C ASP A 195 0.39 47.43 13.80
N TYR A 196 -0.95 47.45 13.76
CA TYR A 196 -1.68 47.95 12.60
C TYR A 196 -2.97 48.67 13.05
N LYS A 197 -3.15 49.84 12.44
CA LYS A 197 -4.04 50.94 12.77
C LYS A 197 -5.54 50.67 12.51
N GLN A 198 -6.34 51.04 13.50
CA GLN A 198 -7.65 51.74 13.53
C GLN A 198 -8.86 51.36 12.62
N PRO A 199 -10.10 51.63 13.11
CA PRO A 199 -11.34 51.02 12.62
C PRO A 199 -12.15 51.91 11.65
N PHE A 200 -12.82 51.29 10.68
CA PHE A 200 -13.91 51.92 9.93
C PHE A 200 -15.26 51.47 10.49
N LYS A 201 -16.05 52.45 10.95
CA LYS A 201 -17.49 52.32 11.23
C LYS A 201 -18.27 52.36 9.92
N PHE A 202 -19.37 51.62 9.82
CA PHE A 202 -20.57 52.10 9.14
C PHE A 202 -21.84 51.66 9.89
N SER A 203 -22.83 52.56 9.78
CA SER A 203 -24.16 52.57 10.40
C SER A 203 -25.13 51.59 9.78
#